data_AF-A0A2V8P0C4-F1
#
_entry.id   AF-A0A2V8P0C4-F1
#
_cell.length_a   1.000
_cell.length_b   1.000
_cell.length_c   1.000
_cell.angle_alpha   90.00
_cell.angle_beta   90.00
_cell.angle_gamma   90.00
#
_symmetry.space_group_name_H-M   'P 1'
#
loop_
_entity.id
_entity.type
_entity.pdbx_description
1 polymer ?
#
loop_
_entity_poly.entity_id
_entity_poly.type
_entity_poly.pdbx_seq_one_letter_code
_entity_poly.pdbx_strand_id
1 'polypeptide(L)'
;MNASLASVLAGHIFLGYIFAAKKRYPEAIAEYQKALSLEKESTSTECYLGYAYAMSGKHSEALALLQKLKTTKEYVSPAELAILCVGLGNKEEALDLLGKAYEAHDLQLRHLNVEPHNDSLRAEPRFQDLVRRVGL
;
A
#
# COMPACT_ATOMS: atom_id res chain seq x y z
N MET A 1 -5.51 -14.49 19.65
CA MET A 1 -4.66 -14.73 18.47
C MET A 1 -3.42 -15.48 18.91
N ASN A 2 -3.13 -16.69 18.38
CA ASN A 2 -1.98 -17.49 18.81
C ASN A 2 -0.69 -16.96 18.14
N ALA A 3 0.41 -16.79 18.87
CA ALA A 3 1.64 -16.15 18.36
C ALA A 3 2.22 -16.81 17.09
N SER A 4 1.97 -18.11 16.90
CA SER A 4 2.35 -18.88 15.72
C SER A 4 1.58 -18.49 14.45
N LEU A 5 0.30 -18.10 14.56
CA LEU A 5 -0.48 -17.67 13.39
C LEU A 5 -0.12 -16.25 12.97
N ALA A 6 0.19 -15.38 13.94
CA ALA A 6 0.61 -14.01 13.67
C ALA A 6 1.98 -13.95 12.96
N SER A 7 2.93 -14.84 13.30
CA SER A 7 4.23 -14.91 12.63
C SER A 7 4.13 -15.43 11.19
N VAL A 8 3.25 -16.40 10.93
CA VAL A 8 2.99 -16.92 9.58
C VAL A 8 2.32 -15.86 8.70
N LEU A 9 1.31 -15.15 9.23
CA LEU A 9 0.66 -14.03 8.56
C LEU A 9 1.67 -12.93 8.19
N ALA A 10 2.46 -12.45 9.15
CA ALA A 10 3.46 -11.41 8.92
C ALA A 10 4.51 -11.83 7.88
N GLY A 11 4.87 -13.13 7.85
CA GLY A 11 5.76 -13.69 6.84
C GLY A 11 5.20 -13.58 5.42
N HIS A 12 3.92 -13.88 5.22
CA HIS A 12 3.27 -13.74 3.91
C HIS A 12 3.19 -12.28 3.45
N ILE A 13 2.86 -11.35 4.35
CA ILE A 13 2.82 -9.91 4.02
C ILE A 13 4.22 -9.42 3.60
N PHE A 14 5.26 -9.79 4.35
CA PHE A 14 6.62 -9.38 4.05
C PHE A 14 7.13 -9.98 2.73
N LEU A 15 6.87 -11.27 2.49
CA LEU A 15 7.21 -11.90 1.20
C LEU A 15 6.49 -11.22 0.04
N GLY A 16 5.20 -10.91 0.20
CA GLY A 16 4.42 -10.16 -0.79
C GLY A 16 5.07 -8.82 -1.13
N TYR A 17 5.49 -8.08 -0.10
CA TYR A 17 6.18 -6.79 -0.26
C TYR A 17 7.51 -6.94 -1.00
N ILE A 18 8.32 -7.94 -0.64
CA ILE A 18 9.60 -8.20 -1.32
C ILE A 18 9.40 -8.61 -2.78
N PHE A 19 8.39 -9.42 -3.08
CA PHE A 19 8.06 -9.77 -4.46
C PHE A 19 7.58 -8.55 -5.26
N ALA A 20 6.73 -7.70 -4.67
CA ALA A 20 6.27 -6.47 -5.31
C ALA A 20 7.44 -5.51 -5.60
N ALA A 21 8.38 -5.34 -4.66
CA ALA A 21 9.59 -4.54 -4.86
C ALA A 21 10.48 -5.08 -5.99
N LYS A 22 10.51 -6.41 -6.17
CA LYS A 22 11.17 -7.08 -7.31
C LYS A 22 10.36 -7.10 -8.60
N LYS A 23 9.21 -6.40 -8.64
CA LYS A 23 8.24 -6.40 -9.75
C LYS A 23 7.70 -7.80 -10.11
N ARG A 24 7.77 -8.74 -9.18
CA ARG A 24 7.23 -10.11 -9.27
C ARG A 24 5.80 -10.11 -8.75
N TYR A 25 4.93 -9.40 -9.46
CA TYR A 25 3.56 -9.15 -9.01
C TYR A 25 2.69 -10.41 -8.87
N PRO A 26 2.77 -11.44 -9.73
CA PRO A 26 2.02 -12.68 -9.54
C PRO A 26 2.32 -13.37 -8.20
N GLU A 27 3.59 -13.44 -7.82
CA GLU A 27 4.01 -14.00 -6.54
C GLU A 27 3.59 -13.10 -5.36
N ALA A 28 3.70 -11.78 -5.52
CA ALA A 28 3.22 -10.85 -4.50
C ALA A 28 1.72 -11.03 -4.21
N ILE A 29 0.90 -11.11 -5.27
CA ILE A 29 -0.53 -11.37 -5.19
C ILE A 29 -0.81 -12.68 -4.43
N ALA A 30 -0.11 -13.76 -4.77
CA ALA A 30 -0.32 -15.05 -4.12
C ALA A 30 -0.02 -14.99 -2.61
N GLU A 31 1.05 -14.30 -2.21
CA GLU A 31 1.41 -14.17 -0.79
C GLU A 31 0.42 -13.27 -0.03
N TYR A 32 -0.02 -12.14 -0.59
CA TYR A 32 -1.05 -11.31 0.04
C TYR A 32 -2.40 -12.03 0.16
N GLN A 33 -2.79 -12.82 -0.85
CA GLN A 33 -4.01 -13.64 -0.78
C GLN A 33 -3.92 -14.71 0.32
N LYS A 34 -2.75 -15.35 0.50
CA LYS A 34 -2.52 -16.26 1.62
C LYS A 34 -2.63 -15.54 2.97
N ALA A 35 -2.04 -14.35 3.09
CA ALA A 35 -2.18 -13.53 4.31
C ALA A 35 -3.66 -13.25 4.63
N LEU A 36 -4.44 -12.80 3.64
CA LEU A 36 -5.87 -12.53 3.80
C LEU A 36 -6.74 -13.78 4.05
N SER A 37 -6.24 -14.98 3.72
CA SER A 37 -6.91 -16.24 4.07
C SER A 37 -6.71 -16.63 5.54
N LEU A 38 -5.62 -16.16 6.16
CA LEU A 38 -5.29 -16.41 7.57
C LEU A 38 -5.90 -15.34 8.49
N GLU A 39 -5.90 -14.09 8.05
CA GLU A 39 -6.61 -12.98 8.69
C GLU A 39 -7.60 -12.40 7.69
N LYS A 40 -8.86 -12.75 7.88
CA LYS A 40 -9.94 -12.19 7.08
C LYS A 40 -10.09 -10.73 7.50
N GLU A 41 -9.92 -9.81 6.55
CA GLU A 41 -10.09 -8.35 6.70
C GLU A 41 -8.88 -7.61 7.30
N SER A 42 -7.82 -7.47 6.50
CA SER A 42 -6.68 -6.59 6.78
C SER A 42 -6.62 -5.49 5.72
N THR A 43 -7.10 -4.28 6.04
CA THR A 43 -7.14 -3.14 5.11
C THR A 43 -5.76 -2.78 4.56
N SER A 44 -4.72 -2.91 5.38
CA SER A 44 -3.31 -2.74 4.98
C SER A 44 -2.90 -3.76 3.91
N THR A 45 -3.14 -5.06 4.15
CA THR A 45 -2.83 -6.12 3.18
C THR A 45 -3.63 -5.95 1.88
N GLU A 46 -4.87 -5.47 1.98
CA GLU A 46 -5.71 -5.16 0.82
C GLU A 46 -5.16 -3.99 -0.01
N CYS A 47 -4.59 -2.95 0.61
CA CYS A 47 -3.92 -1.87 -0.11
C CYS A 47 -2.74 -2.39 -0.93
N TYR A 48 -1.88 -3.21 -0.32
CA TYR A 48 -0.72 -3.80 -1.02
C TYR A 48 -1.14 -4.79 -2.12
N LEU A 49 -2.18 -5.59 -1.87
CA LEU A 49 -2.74 -6.49 -2.88
C LEU A 49 -3.30 -5.68 -4.07
N GLY A 50 -4.04 -4.61 -3.81
CA GLY A 50 -4.54 -3.72 -4.84
C GLY A 50 -3.41 -3.11 -5.68
N TYR A 51 -2.33 -2.67 -5.04
CA TYR A 51 -1.15 -2.16 -5.75
C TYR A 51 -0.56 -3.22 -6.67
N ALA A 52 -0.38 -4.46 -6.16
CA ALA A 52 0.13 -5.56 -6.98
C ALA A 52 -0.82 -5.92 -8.14
N TYR A 53 -2.14 -5.84 -7.94
CA TYR A 53 -3.11 -5.98 -9.03
C TYR A 53 -2.94 -4.89 -10.09
N ALA A 54 -2.87 -3.62 -9.70
CA ALA A 54 -2.72 -2.52 -10.64
C ALA A 54 -1.43 -2.66 -11.47
N MET A 55 -0.31 -2.93 -10.79
CA MET A 55 1.00 -3.10 -11.44
C MET A 55 1.11 -4.35 -12.31
N SER A 56 0.26 -5.37 -12.10
CA SER A 56 0.18 -6.57 -12.95
C SER A 56 -0.82 -6.44 -14.10
N GLY A 57 -1.42 -5.26 -14.30
CA GLY A 57 -2.41 -5.01 -15.35
C GLY A 57 -3.84 -5.40 -14.97
N LYS A 58 -4.07 -5.93 -13.77
CA LYS A 58 -5.37 -6.32 -13.22
C LYS A 58 -6.12 -5.12 -12.64
N HIS A 59 -6.39 -4.15 -13.50
CA HIS A 59 -6.94 -2.84 -13.12
C HIS A 59 -8.33 -2.96 -12.49
N SER A 60 -9.17 -3.85 -13.00
CA SER A 60 -10.53 -4.07 -12.49
C SER A 60 -10.51 -4.52 -11.02
N GLU A 61 -9.64 -5.47 -10.68
CA GLU A 61 -9.48 -5.97 -9.31
C GLU A 61 -8.90 -4.90 -8.37
N ALA A 62 -7.94 -4.11 -8.85
CA ALA A 62 -7.38 -2.99 -8.08
C ALA A 62 -8.42 -1.90 -7.80
N LEU A 63 -9.24 -1.53 -8.80
CA LEU A 63 -10.33 -0.56 -8.64
C LEU A 63 -11.41 -1.07 -7.69
N ALA A 64 -11.74 -2.37 -7.74
CA ALA A 64 -12.70 -2.97 -6.81
C ALA A 64 -12.20 -2.90 -5.37
N LEU A 65 -10.91 -3.18 -5.12
CA LEU A 65 -10.31 -3.01 -3.79
C LEU A 65 -10.28 -1.54 -3.36
N LEU A 66 -9.93 -0.61 -4.25
CA LEU A 66 -9.95 0.81 -3.93
C LEU A 66 -11.36 1.28 -3.51
N GLN A 67 -12.39 0.86 -4.24
CA GLN A 67 -13.78 1.17 -3.90
C GLN A 67 -14.19 0.58 -2.55
N LYS A 68 -13.82 -0.68 -2.29
CA LYS A 68 -14.06 -1.33 -1.00
C LYS A 68 -13.39 -0.54 0.14
N LEU A 69 -12.09 -0.23 0.01
CA LEU A 69 -11.30 0.47 1.01
C LEU A 69 -11.79 1.91 1.26
N LYS A 70 -12.35 2.58 0.25
CA LYS A 70 -12.94 3.92 0.42
C LYS A 70 -14.30 3.93 1.12
N THR A 71 -15.00 2.80 1.15
CA THR A 71 -16.38 2.69 1.67
C THR A 71 -16.47 1.86 2.94
N THR A 72 -15.38 1.21 3.35
CA THR A 72 -15.33 0.43 4.59
C THR A 72 -15.49 1.33 5.81
N LYS A 73 -16.02 0.75 6.89
CA LYS A 73 -16.09 1.40 8.21
C LYS A 73 -14.81 1.22 9.03
N GLU A 74 -13.95 0.29 8.60
CA GLU A 74 -12.66 0.05 9.22
C GLU A 74 -11.68 1.18 8.92
N TYR A 75 -10.70 1.37 9.80
CA TYR A 75 -9.64 2.32 9.55
C TYR A 75 -8.77 1.84 8.39
N VAL A 76 -8.48 2.75 7.46
CA VAL A 76 -7.52 2.55 6.37
C VAL A 76 -6.46 3.63 6.50
N SER A 77 -5.19 3.24 6.59
CA SER A 77 -4.09 4.20 6.58
C SER A 77 -4.12 5.03 5.30
N PRO A 78 -4.13 6.38 5.37
CA PRO A 78 -4.05 7.21 4.17
C PRO A 78 -2.76 6.96 3.39
N ALA A 79 -1.64 6.69 4.08
CA ALA A 79 -0.37 6.37 3.42
C ALA A 79 -0.46 5.06 2.62
N GLU A 80 -1.03 4.01 3.20
CA GLU A 80 -1.16 2.72 2.50
C GLU A 80 -2.17 2.78 1.35
N LEU A 81 -3.28 3.51 1.53
CA LEU A 81 -4.24 3.74 0.45
C LEU A 81 -3.62 4.53 -0.71
N ALA A 82 -2.70 5.45 -0.42
CA ALA A 82 -1.96 6.17 -1.45
C ALA A 82 -1.13 5.22 -2.32
N ILE A 83 -0.56 4.15 -1.76
CA ILE A 83 0.20 3.13 -2.51
C ILE A 83 -0.66 2.51 -3.61
N LEU A 84 -1.90 2.15 -3.28
CA LEU A 84 -2.87 1.64 -4.25
C LEU A 84 -3.16 2.68 -5.34
N CYS A 85 -3.41 3.93 -4.96
CA CYS A 85 -3.62 5.01 -5.92
C CYS A 85 -2.41 5.22 -6.84
N VAL A 86 -1.17 5.09 -6.33
CA VAL A 86 0.03 5.14 -7.16
C VAL A 86 0.06 4.00 -8.18
N GLY A 87 -0.25 2.77 -7.76
CA GLY A 87 -0.31 1.62 -8.67
C GLY A 87 -1.32 1.82 -9.81
N LEU A 88 -2.43 2.49 -9.54
CA LEU A 88 -3.47 2.84 -10.52
C LEU A 88 -3.10 4.07 -11.39
N GLY A 89 -1.97 4.73 -11.13
CA GLY A 89 -1.58 5.95 -11.82
C GLY A 89 -2.31 7.22 -11.37
N ASN A 90 -3.12 7.14 -10.30
CA ASN A 90 -3.88 8.26 -9.75
C ASN A 90 -3.00 9.14 -8.85
N LYS A 91 -2.03 9.82 -9.46
CA LYS A 91 -1.00 10.60 -8.74
C LYS A 91 -1.55 11.69 -7.82
N GLU A 92 -2.51 12.49 -8.30
CA GLU A 92 -3.07 13.58 -7.50
C GLU A 92 -3.73 13.05 -6.22
N GLU A 93 -4.52 11.98 -6.34
CA GLU A 93 -5.17 11.38 -5.18
C GLU A 93 -4.15 10.75 -4.22
N ALA A 94 -3.09 10.12 -4.74
CA ALA A 94 -2.01 9.62 -3.90
C ALA A 94 -1.33 10.75 -3.11
N LEU A 95 -1.05 11.89 -3.74
CA LEU A 95 -0.45 13.05 -3.07
C LEU A 95 -1.38 13.67 -2.02
N ASP A 96 -2.68 13.73 -2.28
CA ASP A 96 -3.68 14.18 -1.30
C ASP A 96 -3.73 13.26 -0.07
N LEU A 97 -3.72 11.95 -0.31
CA LEU A 97 -3.71 10.93 0.75
C LEU A 97 -2.42 10.97 1.57
N LEU A 98 -1.27 11.16 0.93
CA LEU A 98 0.01 11.34 1.62
C LEU A 98 0.04 12.64 2.46
N GLY A 99 -0.61 13.71 1.98
CA GLY A 99 -0.81 14.93 2.78
C GLY A 99 -1.64 14.66 4.04
N LYS A 100 -2.74 13.90 3.92
CA LYS A 100 -3.56 13.48 5.07
C LYS A 100 -2.77 12.59 6.03
N ALA A 101 -1.95 11.68 5.51
CA ALA A 101 -1.08 10.83 6.32
C ALA A 101 -0.11 11.67 7.16
N TYR A 102 0.41 12.77 6.60
CA TYR A 102 1.29 13.69 7.32
C TYR A 102 0.59 14.39 8.47
N GLU A 103 -0.62 14.92 8.21
CA GLU A 103 -1.44 15.57 9.23
C GLU A 103 -1.83 14.60 10.36
N ALA A 104 -2.03 13.32 10.02
CA ALA A 104 -2.35 12.27 10.98
C ALA A 104 -1.12 11.69 11.72
N HIS A 105 0.09 12.19 11.45
CA HIS A 105 1.34 11.64 11.97
C HIS A 105 1.50 10.13 11.72
N ASP A 106 1.08 9.68 10.53
CA ASP A 106 1.12 8.27 10.14
C ASP A 106 2.58 7.76 10.11
N LEU A 107 2.85 6.73 10.91
CA LEU A 107 4.18 6.12 11.04
C LEU A 107 4.68 5.50 9.72
N GLN A 108 3.80 5.18 8.78
CA GLN A 108 4.20 4.65 7.47
C GLN A 108 5.04 5.64 6.66
N LEU A 109 4.94 6.94 6.94
CA LEU A 109 5.75 7.96 6.27
C LEU A 109 7.25 7.89 6.59
N ARG A 110 7.66 7.13 7.62
CA ARG A 110 9.09 6.98 8.00
C ARG A 110 9.98 6.43 6.89
N HIS A 111 9.40 5.72 5.91
CA HIS A 111 10.11 5.15 4.77
C HIS A 111 9.75 5.83 3.44
N LEU A 112 8.94 6.89 3.47
CA LEU A 112 8.35 7.53 2.29
C LEU A 112 9.33 7.73 1.12
N ASN A 113 10.56 8.19 1.41
CA ASN A 113 11.55 8.53 0.40
C ASN A 113 12.25 7.30 -0.24
N VAL A 114 12.32 6.16 0.47
CA VAL A 114 13.03 4.95 0.02
C VAL A 114 12.12 3.90 -0.61
N GLU A 115 10.82 4.00 -0.37
CA GLU A 115 9.82 3.06 -0.89
C GLU A 115 9.72 3.08 -2.43
N PRO A 116 9.95 1.94 -3.13
CA PRO A 116 9.96 1.90 -4.60
C PRO A 116 8.62 2.23 -5.26
N HIS A 117 7.50 2.01 -4.56
CA HIS A 117 6.19 2.34 -5.10
C HIS A 117 6.02 3.84 -5.31
N ASN A 118 6.77 4.69 -4.60
CA ASN A 118 6.72 6.15 -4.75
C ASN A 118 7.60 6.70 -5.88
N ASP A 119 8.29 5.86 -6.64
CA ASP A 119 9.18 6.28 -7.73
C ASP A 119 8.51 7.25 -8.70
N SER A 120 7.23 7.01 -9.04
CA SER A 120 6.46 7.86 -9.96
C SER A 120 6.10 9.23 -9.40
N LEU A 121 6.16 9.41 -8.07
CA LEU A 121 5.85 10.65 -7.36
C LEU A 121 7.10 11.48 -7.04
N ARG A 122 8.31 10.92 -7.08
CA ARG A 122 9.55 11.62 -6.67
C ARG A 122 9.83 12.90 -7.45
N ALA A 123 9.36 13.00 -8.69
CA ALA A 123 9.48 14.21 -9.52
C ALA A 123 8.45 15.29 -9.18
N GLU A 124 7.41 14.97 -8.42
CA GLU A 124 6.30 15.90 -8.13
C GLU A 124 6.73 16.90 -7.04
N PRO A 125 6.57 18.22 -7.27
CA PRO A 125 6.95 19.24 -6.28
C PRO A 125 6.26 19.06 -4.92
N ARG A 126 4.99 18.61 -4.93
CA ARG A 126 4.21 18.31 -3.71
C ARG A 126 4.82 17.16 -2.91
N PHE A 127 5.36 16.15 -3.59
CA PHE A 127 6.03 15.03 -2.92
C PHE A 127 7.36 15.48 -2.30
N GLN A 128 8.16 16.28 -3.01
CA GLN A 128 9.43 16.80 -2.51
C GLN A 128 9.23 17.72 -1.29
N ASP A 129 8.17 18.53 -1.28
CA ASP A 129 7.79 19.33 -0.11
C ASP A 129 7.39 18.44 1.08
N LEU A 130 6.57 17.42 0.83
CA LEU A 130 6.18 16.47 1.86
C LEU A 130 7.39 15.76 2.49
N VAL A 131 8.32 15.25 1.67
CA VAL A 131 9.56 14.60 2.15
C VAL A 131 10.35 15.52 3.09
N ARG A 132 10.51 16.81 2.70
CA ARG A 132 11.17 17.81 3.55
C ARG A 132 10.42 18.04 4.87
N ARG A 133 9.09 18.09 4.84
CA ARG A 133 8.23 18.28 6.02
C ARG A 133 8.25 17.08 6.98
N VAL A 134 8.43 15.87 6.46
CA VAL A 134 8.63 14.65 7.26
C VAL A 134 10.04 14.61 7.86
N GLY A 135 11.01 15.28 7.23
CA GLY A 135 12.41 15.34 7.66
C GLY A 135 13.29 14.25 7.04
N LEU A 136 13.00 13.85 5.80
CA LEU A 136 13.69 12.80 5.03
C LEU A 136 14.45 13.34 3.81
#